data_AF-A0A7X1G218-F1
#
_entry.id   AF-A0A7X1G218-F1
#
_cell.length_a   1.000
_cell.length_b   1.000
_cell.length_c   1.000
_cell.angle_alpha   90.00
_cell.angle_beta   90.00
_cell.angle_gamma   90.00
#
_symmetry.space_group_name_H-M   'P 1'
#
loop_
_entity.id
_entity.type
_entity.pdbx_description
1 polymer ?
#
loop_
_entity_poly.entity_id
_entity_poly.type
_entity_poly.pdbx_seq_one_letter_code
_entity_poly.pdbx_strand_id
1 'polypeptide(L)'
;MAQGIFFFVVGPSGAGKDSLIEGARARLGGSGRYLFARRTITRPSGAPGEDHTGVTAEQFQASVAAGEFLLSWHAHGLSYGLSADLLQVLEAGGHVIANGSRRMIREAAARVPHLVVIEVTAAPEVLAARILGRGRETAEQASARVLRQVDTLPADIETLRVDNDGTLAAGIEGFIDAVQSVARRHAGLPTSHPLLARKVQGHALDETQYESLLRDIIEGRYTDSEIGAFLVSASQHLSDAEVMALARVRTRFSPIMRWDRPMVVDKHSMGGVPGSRITLIVVPIVAAHGLAMPKTSSRAITSAAGTADAMEVLAEVELTPAQVRQCVAHTGACIAWNGRLNHSHLDEVMNTITRPLRIDSTRWAVASILSKKLTAGSTHVIVDLPFGPRTKLASREQAQALGELFEQVGALLGLTVVALVTDGSRPVGRGIGPALEVRDVRWVLEGAVQAPADLREKALVFAAQILAWDPQVGSVAAGRRRAEQLLDEGCALAAFERMIDAQGRRVPVMPSALTCAVRAPCESHVARFDGWRLAEIARCAGAPRHKGAGIDLKVDKGTPVAPGDVLYVIHGASADSLECAARLAHACSGIELATPR
;
A
#
# COMPACT_ATOMS: atom_id res chain seq x y z
N MET A 1 -25.55 -21.57 9.51
CA MET A 1 -24.18 -21.26 9.03
C MET A 1 -23.35 -22.53 9.20
N ALA A 2 -22.39 -22.79 8.32
CA ALA A 2 -21.48 -23.92 8.52
C ALA A 2 -20.67 -23.72 9.81
N GLN A 3 -20.40 -24.79 10.56
CA GLN A 3 -19.54 -24.73 11.74
C GLN A 3 -18.12 -24.33 11.34
N GLY A 4 -17.43 -23.65 12.26
CA GLY A 4 -16.06 -23.20 12.11
C GLY A 4 -15.06 -24.35 12.01
N ILE A 5 -13.82 -23.98 11.66
CA ILE A 5 -12.72 -24.94 11.47
C ILE A 5 -11.68 -24.67 12.55
N PHE A 6 -11.23 -25.72 13.20
CA PHE A 6 -10.13 -25.67 14.15
C PHE A 6 -8.83 -26.02 13.42
N PHE A 7 -8.04 -25.00 13.09
CA PHE A 7 -6.72 -25.11 12.50
C PHE A 7 -5.69 -25.36 13.59
N PHE A 8 -5.20 -26.59 13.68
CA PHE A 8 -4.23 -27.00 14.68
C PHE A 8 -2.82 -27.02 14.11
N VAL A 9 -2.02 -26.03 14.50
CA VAL A 9 -0.70 -25.79 13.93
C VAL A 9 0.35 -26.62 14.67
N VAL A 10 1.04 -27.50 13.96
CA VAL A 10 2.06 -28.39 14.50
C VAL A 10 3.35 -28.30 13.69
N GLY A 11 4.47 -28.77 14.24
CA GLY A 11 5.76 -28.69 13.56
C GLY A 11 6.93 -28.74 14.55
N PRO A 12 8.15 -29.04 14.08
CA PRO A 12 9.31 -29.14 14.95
C PRO A 12 9.65 -27.80 15.64
N SER A 13 10.45 -27.88 16.70
CA SER A 13 11.01 -26.67 17.32
C SER A 13 11.90 -25.95 16.32
N GLY A 14 11.79 -24.63 16.20
CA GLY A 14 12.56 -23.85 15.21
C GLY A 14 11.91 -23.72 13.83
N ALA A 15 10.82 -24.45 13.54
CA ALA A 15 10.10 -24.35 12.26
C ALA A 15 9.43 -23.00 12.02
N GLY A 16 9.38 -22.13 13.03
CA GLY A 16 8.85 -20.76 12.90
C GLY A 16 7.35 -20.62 13.14
N LYS A 17 6.66 -21.64 13.68
CA LYS A 17 5.21 -21.62 13.97
C LYS A 17 4.70 -20.31 14.57
N ASP A 18 5.30 -19.88 15.68
CA ASP A 18 4.86 -18.69 16.41
C ASP A 18 4.97 -17.43 15.53
N SER A 19 6.04 -17.32 14.74
CA SER A 19 6.25 -16.20 13.82
C SER A 19 5.27 -16.22 12.65
N LEU A 20 4.92 -17.39 12.12
CA LEU A 20 3.91 -17.53 11.07
C LEU A 20 2.51 -17.19 11.59
N ILE A 21 2.16 -17.70 12.77
CA ILE A 21 0.88 -17.41 13.45
C ILE A 21 0.77 -15.92 13.74
N GLU A 22 1.82 -15.26 14.24
CA GLU A 22 1.81 -13.82 14.50
C GLU A 22 1.72 -12.99 13.21
N GLY A 23 2.46 -13.38 12.17
CA GLY A 23 2.35 -12.76 10.86
C GLY A 23 0.95 -12.90 10.25
N ALA A 24 0.34 -14.08 10.40
CA ALA A 24 -1.03 -14.34 9.99
C ALA A 24 -2.05 -13.56 10.83
N ARG A 25 -1.82 -13.40 12.14
CA ARG A 25 -2.66 -12.59 13.04
C ARG A 25 -2.74 -11.15 12.56
N ALA A 26 -1.62 -10.57 12.18
CA ALA A 26 -1.57 -9.21 11.66
C ALA A 26 -2.37 -9.02 10.36
N ARG A 27 -2.56 -10.08 9.55
CA ARG A 27 -3.28 -10.02 8.27
C ARG A 27 -4.74 -10.48 8.36
N LEU A 28 -5.03 -11.52 9.14
CA LEU A 28 -6.34 -12.16 9.21
C LEU A 28 -7.17 -11.71 10.41
N GLY A 29 -6.54 -11.26 11.50
CA GLY A 29 -7.21 -10.95 12.77
C GLY A 29 -8.28 -9.86 12.65
N GLY A 30 -8.10 -8.90 11.74
CA GLY A 30 -9.07 -7.80 11.52
C GLY A 30 -10.39 -8.23 10.87
N SER A 31 -10.46 -9.44 10.31
CA SER A 31 -11.68 -9.93 9.63
C SER A 31 -12.81 -10.32 10.58
N GLY A 32 -12.51 -10.57 11.87
CA GLY A 32 -13.45 -11.15 12.83
C GLY A 32 -13.80 -12.63 12.59
N ARG A 33 -13.31 -13.22 11.48
CA ARG A 33 -13.58 -14.62 11.09
C ARG A 33 -12.55 -15.61 11.65
N TYR A 34 -11.33 -15.14 11.93
CA TYR A 34 -10.23 -15.97 12.43
C TYR A 34 -9.83 -15.53 13.84
N LEU A 35 -10.04 -16.42 14.82
CA LEU A 35 -9.56 -16.26 16.18
C LEU A 35 -8.21 -16.96 16.35
N PHE A 36 -7.21 -16.22 16.78
CA PHE A 36 -5.90 -16.77 17.12
C PHE A 36 -5.89 -17.15 18.61
N ALA A 37 -5.97 -18.44 18.89
CA ALA A 37 -6.10 -18.94 20.25
C ALA A 37 -4.87 -18.60 21.09
N ARG A 38 -5.11 -18.00 22.26
CA ARG A 38 -4.08 -17.74 23.27
C ARG A 38 -3.96 -18.97 24.16
N ARG A 39 -2.74 -19.48 24.34
CA ARG A 39 -2.50 -20.61 25.25
C ARG A 39 -2.39 -20.13 26.68
N THR A 40 -2.92 -20.92 27.61
CA THR A 40 -2.59 -20.83 29.03
C THR A 40 -1.37 -21.69 29.31
N ILE A 41 -0.32 -21.14 29.88
CA ILE A 41 0.97 -21.83 30.07
C ILE A 41 1.46 -21.64 31.50
N THR A 42 2.05 -22.68 32.10
CA THR A 42 2.68 -22.61 33.42
C THR A 42 4.02 -21.87 33.41
N ARG A 43 4.05 -20.65 32.86
CA ARG A 43 5.20 -19.75 32.83
C ARG A 43 4.75 -18.31 33.07
N PRO A 44 5.61 -17.40 33.58
CA PRO A 44 5.23 -16.02 33.84
C PRO A 44 4.74 -15.28 32.59
N SER A 45 3.67 -14.51 32.72
CA SER A 45 3.20 -13.59 31.68
C SER A 45 4.31 -12.61 31.28
N GLY A 46 4.47 -12.36 29.98
CA GLY A 46 5.54 -11.49 29.45
C GLY A 46 6.90 -12.18 29.25
N ALA A 47 7.03 -13.48 29.56
CA ALA A 47 8.20 -14.24 29.18
C ALA A 47 8.40 -14.26 27.64
N PRO A 48 9.66 -14.23 27.15
CA PRO A 48 9.94 -14.19 25.72
C PRO A 48 9.38 -15.42 24.99
N GLY A 49 8.66 -15.19 23.88
CA GLY A 49 7.99 -16.21 23.09
C GLY A 49 6.66 -15.70 22.54
N GLU A 50 5.75 -16.60 22.20
CA GLU A 50 4.38 -16.23 21.82
C GLU A 50 3.62 -15.51 22.94
N ASP A 51 2.61 -14.75 22.53
CA ASP A 51 1.63 -14.18 23.44
C ASP A 51 0.76 -15.27 24.10
N HIS A 52 0.72 -15.30 25.44
CA HIS A 52 0.11 -16.37 26.23
C HIS A 52 -0.41 -15.84 27.58
N THR A 53 -1.30 -16.61 28.21
CA THR A 53 -1.76 -16.37 29.59
C THR A 53 -0.89 -17.18 30.56
N GLY A 54 -0.09 -16.50 31.39
CA GLY A 54 0.78 -17.15 32.36
C GLY A 54 0.06 -17.50 33.66
N VAL A 55 0.24 -18.74 34.15
CA VAL A 55 -0.34 -19.23 35.42
C VAL A 55 0.68 -20.06 36.22
N THR A 56 0.42 -20.29 37.51
CA THR A 56 1.18 -21.26 38.30
C THR A 56 0.75 -22.70 38.00
N ALA A 57 1.53 -23.68 38.46
CA ALA A 57 1.18 -25.09 38.31
C ALA A 57 -0.13 -25.43 39.04
N GLU A 58 -0.34 -24.87 40.25
CA GLU A 58 -1.54 -25.08 41.06
C GLU A 58 -2.77 -24.49 40.37
N GLN A 59 -2.66 -23.27 39.84
CA GLN A 59 -3.72 -22.62 39.07
C GLN A 59 -4.08 -23.41 37.82
N PHE A 60 -3.07 -23.91 37.09
CA PHE A 60 -3.29 -24.73 35.91
C PHE A 60 -4.05 -26.02 36.25
N GLN A 61 -3.66 -26.71 37.33
CA GLN A 61 -4.35 -27.93 37.77
C GLN A 61 -5.78 -27.65 38.22
N ALA A 62 -6.03 -26.51 38.87
CA ALA A 62 -7.38 -26.08 39.23
C ALA A 62 -8.25 -25.87 37.97
N SER A 63 -7.72 -25.18 36.94
CA SER A 63 -8.42 -24.99 35.66
C SER A 63 -8.70 -26.32 34.93
N VAL A 64 -7.77 -27.28 34.98
CA VAL A 64 -7.99 -28.63 34.44
C VAL A 64 -9.12 -29.33 35.19
N ALA A 65 -9.11 -29.31 36.52
CA ALA A 65 -10.15 -29.92 37.36
C ALA A 65 -11.53 -29.27 37.17
N ALA A 66 -11.56 -27.96 36.87
CA ALA A 66 -12.77 -27.22 36.57
C ALA A 66 -13.28 -27.43 35.13
N GLY A 67 -12.54 -28.14 34.27
CA GLY A 67 -12.94 -28.40 32.88
C GLY A 67 -12.81 -27.18 31.96
N GLU A 68 -11.98 -26.19 32.32
CA GLU A 68 -11.83 -24.92 31.58
C GLU A 68 -11.10 -25.09 30.24
N PHE A 69 -10.50 -26.26 29.98
CA PHE A 69 -9.70 -26.51 28.77
C PHE A 69 -10.36 -27.44 27.75
N LEU A 70 -10.38 -26.99 26.49
CA LEU A 70 -10.62 -27.80 25.30
C LEU A 70 -9.50 -28.81 25.07
N LEU A 71 -8.26 -28.45 25.36
CA LEU A 71 -7.11 -29.35 25.30
C LEU A 71 -6.13 -28.94 26.39
N SER A 72 -5.54 -29.91 27.08
CA SER A 72 -4.44 -29.64 28.01
C SER A 72 -3.37 -30.71 27.88
N TRP A 73 -2.09 -30.33 27.94
CA TRP A 73 -0.97 -31.26 27.83
C TRP A 73 0.26 -30.75 28.55
N HIS A 74 1.18 -31.66 28.85
CA HIS A 74 2.49 -31.35 29.43
C HIS A 74 3.62 -31.61 28.42
N ALA A 75 4.52 -30.65 28.25
CA ALA A 75 5.69 -30.78 27.38
C ALA A 75 6.84 -29.88 27.85
N HIS A 76 8.09 -30.35 27.75
CA HIS A 76 9.29 -29.54 28.07
C HIS A 76 9.26 -28.88 29.47
N GLY A 77 8.65 -29.55 30.45
CA GLY A 77 8.56 -29.04 31.83
C GLY A 77 7.50 -27.95 32.05
N LEU A 78 6.64 -27.71 31.07
CA LEU A 78 5.53 -26.76 31.15
C LEU A 78 4.20 -27.45 30.81
N SER A 79 3.12 -26.98 31.42
CA SER A 79 1.75 -27.35 31.03
C SER A 79 1.16 -26.29 30.12
N TYR A 80 0.38 -26.73 29.15
CA TYR A 80 -0.24 -25.92 28.12
C TYR A 80 -1.73 -26.24 28.06
N GLY A 81 -2.56 -25.21 27.96
CA GLY A 81 -4.01 -25.31 27.89
C GLY A 81 -4.58 -24.42 26.79
N LEU A 82 -5.61 -24.91 26.11
CA LEU A 82 -6.45 -24.16 25.19
C LEU A 82 -7.86 -24.09 25.78
N SER A 83 -8.44 -22.89 25.90
CA SER A 83 -9.74 -22.70 26.56
C SER A 83 -10.87 -23.49 25.88
N ALA A 84 -11.80 -23.99 26.69
CA ALA A 84 -13.06 -24.59 26.23
C ALA A 84 -13.94 -23.60 25.45
N ASP A 85 -13.84 -22.29 25.73
CA ASP A 85 -14.61 -21.24 25.07
C ASP A 85 -14.38 -21.17 23.56
N LEU A 86 -13.28 -21.74 23.07
CA LEU A 86 -12.98 -21.85 21.64
C LEU A 86 -14.07 -22.63 20.88
N LEU A 87 -14.81 -23.51 21.54
CA LEU A 87 -15.94 -24.22 20.93
C LEU A 87 -17.07 -23.27 20.53
N GLN A 88 -17.38 -22.26 21.34
CA GLN A 88 -18.43 -21.28 21.04
C GLN A 88 -18.10 -20.49 19.76
N VAL A 89 -16.82 -20.23 19.53
CA VAL A 89 -16.34 -19.54 18.32
C VAL A 89 -16.57 -20.41 17.08
N LEU A 90 -16.27 -21.70 17.18
CA LEU A 90 -16.52 -22.66 16.11
C LEU A 90 -18.02 -22.83 15.85
N GLU A 91 -18.85 -22.90 16.89
CA GLU A 91 -20.31 -22.99 16.77
C GLU A 91 -20.92 -21.74 16.11
N ALA A 92 -20.35 -20.56 16.38
CA ALA A 92 -20.71 -19.31 15.71
C ALA A 92 -20.21 -19.22 14.25
N GLY A 93 -19.50 -20.24 13.74
CA GLY A 93 -18.95 -20.29 12.38
C GLY A 93 -17.58 -19.62 12.23
N GLY A 94 -16.98 -19.13 13.32
CA GLY A 94 -15.63 -18.58 13.33
C GLY A 94 -14.56 -19.68 13.25
N HIS A 95 -13.45 -19.41 12.59
CA HIS A 95 -12.31 -20.32 12.52
C HIS A 95 -11.34 -20.05 13.68
N VAL A 96 -10.80 -21.10 14.29
CA VAL A 96 -9.82 -21.00 15.38
C VAL A 96 -8.46 -21.47 14.87
N ILE A 97 -7.41 -20.69 15.06
CA ILE A 97 -6.02 -21.06 14.77
C ILE A 97 -5.29 -21.23 16.10
N ALA A 98 -4.85 -22.45 16.39
CA ALA A 98 -4.26 -22.80 17.68
C ALA A 98 -2.88 -23.46 17.49
N ASN A 99 -1.90 -22.97 18.25
CA ASN A 99 -0.56 -23.56 18.31
C ASN A 99 -0.59 -24.84 19.14
N GLY A 100 -0.30 -25.97 18.50
CA GLY A 100 -0.57 -27.29 19.03
C GLY A 100 0.65 -28.18 19.25
N SER A 101 0.38 -29.34 19.82
CA SER A 101 1.30 -30.47 19.91
C SER A 101 0.76 -31.63 19.08
N ARG A 102 1.62 -32.32 18.33
CA ARG A 102 1.21 -33.48 17.50
C ARG A 102 0.47 -34.55 18.31
N ARG A 103 0.83 -34.71 19.59
CA ARG A 103 0.20 -35.66 20.52
C ARG A 103 -1.27 -35.37 20.78
N MET A 104 -1.69 -34.11 20.63
CA MET A 104 -3.06 -33.69 20.92
C MET A 104 -3.96 -33.71 19.68
N ILE A 105 -3.44 -34.10 18.50
CA ILE A 105 -4.22 -34.10 17.25
C ILE A 105 -5.46 -35.00 17.37
N ARG A 106 -5.30 -36.22 17.87
CA ARG A 106 -6.41 -37.19 18.04
C ARG A 106 -7.45 -36.68 19.04
N GLU A 107 -7.01 -36.11 20.15
CA GLU A 107 -7.92 -35.54 21.15
C GLU A 107 -8.67 -34.32 20.59
N ALA A 108 -7.97 -33.44 19.86
CA ALA A 108 -8.58 -32.31 19.17
C ALA A 108 -9.66 -32.79 18.19
N ALA A 109 -9.37 -33.81 17.38
CA ALA A 109 -10.29 -34.37 16.39
C ALA A 109 -11.58 -34.91 17.03
N ALA A 110 -11.48 -35.47 18.23
CA ALA A 110 -12.63 -35.98 18.97
C ALA A 110 -13.49 -34.87 19.62
N ARG A 111 -12.92 -33.68 19.83
CA ARG A 111 -13.55 -32.60 20.61
C ARG A 111 -14.02 -31.42 19.77
N VAL A 112 -13.56 -31.28 18.53
CA VAL A 112 -13.96 -30.19 17.62
C VAL A 112 -14.75 -30.72 16.42
N PRO A 113 -15.68 -29.93 15.87
CA PRO A 113 -16.52 -30.37 14.75
C PRO A 113 -15.73 -30.63 13.46
N HIS A 114 -14.76 -29.77 13.15
CA HIS A 114 -13.90 -29.88 11.97
C HIS A 114 -12.46 -29.51 12.34
N LEU A 115 -11.57 -30.50 12.33
CA LEU A 115 -10.14 -30.33 12.56
C LEU A 115 -9.38 -30.33 11.24
N VAL A 116 -8.49 -29.36 11.07
CA VAL A 116 -7.45 -29.40 10.03
C VAL A 116 -6.09 -29.12 10.65
N VAL A 117 -5.11 -29.96 10.36
CA VAL A 117 -3.75 -29.81 10.86
C VAL A 117 -2.93 -29.00 9.87
N ILE A 118 -2.25 -27.95 10.36
CA ILE A 118 -1.25 -27.23 9.56
C ILE A 118 0.14 -27.65 10.04
N GLU A 119 0.82 -28.46 9.27
CA GLU A 119 2.19 -28.91 9.57
C GLU A 119 3.20 -27.91 9.00
N VAL A 120 3.82 -27.12 9.88
CA VAL A 120 4.92 -26.23 9.51
C VAL A 120 6.22 -27.02 9.52
N THR A 121 6.93 -27.03 8.40
CA THR A 121 8.22 -27.71 8.24
C THR A 121 9.32 -26.72 7.84
N ALA A 122 10.56 -27.05 8.15
CA ALA A 122 11.73 -26.39 7.59
C ALA A 122 12.87 -27.41 7.46
N ALA A 123 13.80 -27.17 6.54
CA ALA A 123 14.98 -27.97 6.29
C ALA A 123 15.82 -28.09 7.57
N PRO A 124 16.46 -29.26 7.80
CA PRO A 124 17.28 -29.50 8.99
C PRO A 124 18.32 -28.40 9.27
N GLU A 125 18.95 -27.89 8.21
CA GLU A 125 19.96 -26.83 8.27
C GLU A 125 19.37 -25.50 8.75
N VAL A 126 18.18 -25.14 8.26
CA VAL A 126 17.45 -23.93 8.68
C VAL A 126 16.98 -24.05 10.13
N LEU A 127 16.50 -25.22 10.55
CA LEU A 127 16.14 -25.49 11.94
C LEU A 127 17.34 -25.35 12.86
N ALA A 128 18.48 -25.96 12.51
CA ALA A 128 19.70 -25.88 13.30
C ALA A 128 20.19 -24.43 13.42
N ALA A 129 20.23 -23.67 12.33
CA ALA A 129 20.62 -22.26 12.33
C ALA A 129 19.69 -21.39 13.21
N ARG A 130 18.38 -21.61 13.14
CA ARG A 130 17.38 -20.89 13.94
C ARG A 130 17.42 -21.26 15.43
N ILE A 131 17.75 -22.52 15.75
CA ILE A 131 17.94 -22.97 17.13
C ILE A 131 19.21 -22.35 17.72
N LEU A 132 20.32 -22.37 16.98
CA LEU A 132 21.60 -21.78 17.40
C LEU A 132 21.52 -20.26 17.55
N GLY A 133 20.84 -19.57 16.63
CA GLY A 133 20.65 -18.11 16.66
C GLY A 133 19.90 -17.59 17.89
N ARG A 134 19.29 -18.46 18.72
CA ARG A 134 18.68 -18.08 19.99
C ARG A 134 19.68 -17.88 21.12
N GLY A 135 20.94 -18.31 20.93
CA GLY A 135 22.04 -18.11 21.88
C GLY A 135 21.95 -18.90 23.18
N ARG A 136 21.12 -19.97 23.22
CA ARG A 136 20.81 -20.74 24.44
C ARG A 136 21.32 -22.19 24.41
N GLU A 137 21.83 -22.67 23.27
CA GLU A 137 22.07 -24.09 23.01
C GLU A 137 23.38 -24.28 22.21
N THR A 138 24.09 -25.40 22.43
CA THR A 138 25.29 -25.79 21.65
C THR A 138 24.91 -26.44 20.31
N ALA A 139 25.86 -26.52 19.37
CA ALA A 139 25.67 -27.17 18.06
C ALA A 139 25.20 -28.64 18.19
N GLU A 140 25.68 -29.36 19.19
CA GLU A 140 25.29 -30.75 19.48
C GLU A 140 23.84 -30.85 20.00
N GLN A 141 23.42 -29.91 20.87
CA GLN A 141 22.06 -29.83 21.38
C GLN A 141 21.06 -29.45 20.28
N ALA A 142 21.45 -28.55 19.37
CA ALA A 142 20.64 -28.17 18.21
C ALA A 142 20.44 -29.36 17.26
N SER A 143 21.52 -30.07 16.92
CA SER A 143 21.47 -31.27 16.06
C SER A 143 20.63 -32.39 16.67
N ALA A 144 20.74 -32.64 17.98
CA ALA A 144 19.92 -33.64 18.68
C ALA A 144 18.41 -33.31 18.65
N ARG A 145 18.03 -32.02 18.63
CA ARG A 145 16.63 -31.59 18.49
C ARG A 145 16.11 -31.73 17.06
N VAL A 146 16.97 -31.54 16.07
CA VAL A 146 16.63 -31.70 14.64
C VAL A 146 16.48 -33.18 14.26
N LEU A 147 17.33 -34.06 14.79
CA LEU A 147 17.33 -35.51 14.52
C LEU A 147 16.33 -36.30 15.37
N ARG A 148 15.56 -35.64 16.24
CA ARG A 148 14.60 -36.31 17.12
C ARG A 148 13.49 -36.96 16.29
N GLN A 149 13.23 -38.24 16.54
CA GLN A 149 12.08 -38.96 15.98
C GLN A 149 10.79 -38.21 16.32
N VAL A 150 10.03 -37.86 15.28
CA VAL A 150 8.78 -37.11 15.42
C VAL A 150 7.61 -38.06 15.23
N ASP A 151 6.61 -37.96 16.09
CA ASP A 151 5.37 -38.72 15.96
C ASP A 151 4.77 -38.51 14.56
N THR A 152 4.38 -39.62 13.93
CA THR A 152 3.71 -39.61 12.62
C THR A 152 2.34 -38.98 12.75
N LEU A 153 1.98 -38.15 11.78
CA LEU A 153 0.67 -37.51 11.76
C LEU A 153 -0.41 -38.55 11.37
N PRO A 154 -1.60 -38.52 11.99
CA PRO A 154 -2.70 -39.39 11.61
C PRO A 154 -3.12 -39.19 10.15
N ALA A 155 -3.11 -40.27 9.36
CA ALA A 155 -3.40 -40.19 7.92
C ALA A 155 -4.87 -39.88 7.60
N ASP A 156 -5.77 -40.13 8.55
CA ASP A 156 -7.21 -39.88 8.45
C ASP A 156 -7.62 -38.44 8.78
N ILE A 157 -6.66 -37.59 9.19
CA ILE A 157 -6.90 -36.19 9.52
C ILE A 157 -6.29 -35.31 8.43
N GLU A 158 -7.12 -34.44 7.86
CA GLU A 158 -6.69 -33.51 6.82
C GLU A 158 -5.52 -32.66 7.34
N THR A 159 -4.39 -32.77 6.64
CA THR A 159 -3.13 -32.12 7.01
C THR A 159 -2.60 -31.34 5.81
N LEU A 160 -2.37 -30.04 5.98
CA LEU A 160 -1.68 -29.21 4.98
C LEU A 160 -0.28 -28.88 5.47
N ARG A 161 0.70 -29.10 4.61
CA ARG A 161 2.11 -28.81 4.89
C ARG A 161 2.48 -27.41 4.42
N VAL A 162 3.13 -26.64 5.29
CA VAL A 162 3.66 -25.31 5.00
C VAL A 162 5.17 -25.34 5.15
N ASP A 163 5.88 -25.08 4.06
CA ASP A 163 7.33 -24.99 4.04
C ASP A 163 7.79 -23.58 4.45
N ASN A 164 8.70 -23.50 5.42
CA ASN A 164 9.24 -22.25 5.96
C ASN A 164 10.78 -22.18 5.84
N ASP A 165 11.31 -22.66 4.72
CA ASP A 165 12.73 -22.61 4.35
C ASP A 165 13.21 -21.22 3.91
N GLY A 166 12.31 -20.45 3.30
CA GLY A 166 12.61 -19.15 2.74
C GLY A 166 12.59 -17.99 3.75
N THR A 167 12.23 -16.81 3.24
CA THR A 167 12.04 -15.62 4.07
C THR A 167 10.80 -15.76 4.94
N LEU A 168 10.78 -15.09 6.10
CA LEU A 168 9.61 -15.08 6.98
C LEU A 168 8.34 -14.57 6.26
N ALA A 169 8.47 -13.60 5.37
CA ALA A 169 7.34 -13.07 4.60
C ALA A 169 6.72 -14.15 3.70
N ALA A 170 7.54 -14.92 2.97
CA ALA A 170 7.08 -16.02 2.13
C ALA A 170 6.42 -17.14 2.97
N GLY A 171 6.99 -17.46 4.13
CA GLY A 171 6.38 -18.43 5.04
C GLY A 171 5.02 -17.98 5.58
N ILE A 172 4.85 -16.68 5.88
CA ILE A 172 3.58 -16.11 6.34
C ILE A 172 2.52 -16.20 5.23
N GLU A 173 2.89 -15.87 3.99
CA GLU A 173 1.99 -16.01 2.83
C GLU A 173 1.54 -17.46 2.64
N GLY A 174 2.48 -18.41 2.58
CA GLY A 174 2.14 -19.83 2.44
C GLY A 174 1.25 -20.36 3.58
N PHE A 175 1.46 -19.89 4.81
CA PHE A 175 0.61 -20.25 5.94
C PHE A 175 -0.82 -19.70 5.80
N ILE A 176 -0.97 -18.43 5.42
CA ILE A 176 -2.28 -17.79 5.21
C ILE A 176 -3.02 -18.49 4.07
N ASP A 177 -2.35 -18.79 2.96
CA ASP A 177 -2.94 -19.46 1.81
C ASP A 177 -3.47 -20.84 2.17
N ALA A 178 -2.73 -21.62 2.97
CA ALA A 178 -3.16 -22.93 3.44
C ALA A 178 -4.46 -22.83 4.27
N VAL A 179 -4.50 -21.90 5.22
CA VAL A 179 -5.68 -21.66 6.08
C VAL A 179 -6.89 -21.21 5.26
N GLN A 180 -6.71 -20.21 4.40
CA GLN A 180 -7.81 -19.65 3.60
C GLN A 180 -8.31 -20.63 2.54
N SER A 181 -7.44 -21.45 1.95
CA SER A 181 -7.82 -22.47 0.97
C SER A 181 -8.81 -23.48 1.55
N VAL A 182 -8.53 -23.98 2.76
CA VAL A 182 -9.43 -24.88 3.50
C VAL A 182 -10.72 -24.16 3.87
N ALA A 183 -10.63 -22.94 4.40
CA ALA A 183 -11.80 -22.16 4.80
C ALA A 183 -12.76 -21.87 3.62
N ARG A 184 -12.22 -21.65 2.41
CA ARG A 184 -13.02 -21.50 1.17
C ARG A 184 -13.70 -22.81 0.77
N ARG A 185 -12.97 -23.92 0.73
CA ARG A 185 -13.54 -25.25 0.40
C ARG A 185 -14.68 -25.63 1.35
N HIS A 186 -14.52 -25.34 2.64
CA HIS A 186 -15.50 -25.65 3.68
C HIS A 186 -16.76 -24.78 3.60
N ALA A 187 -16.62 -23.51 3.21
CA ALA A 187 -17.76 -22.60 3.11
C ALA A 187 -18.68 -22.87 1.91
N GLY A 188 -18.20 -23.62 0.90
CA GLY A 188 -18.88 -23.75 -0.38
C GLY A 188 -18.86 -22.47 -1.21
N LEU A 189 -19.62 -22.43 -2.31
CA LEU A 189 -19.70 -21.24 -3.15
C LEU A 189 -20.45 -20.11 -2.41
N PRO A 190 -19.92 -18.88 -2.41
CA PRO A 190 -20.60 -17.75 -1.79
C PRO A 190 -21.93 -17.45 -2.48
N THR A 191 -22.89 -16.89 -1.74
CA THR A 191 -24.19 -16.49 -2.31
C THR A 191 -24.07 -15.44 -3.41
N SER A 192 -22.98 -14.66 -3.42
CA SER A 192 -22.66 -13.71 -4.49
C SER A 192 -22.00 -14.36 -5.72
N HIS A 193 -21.70 -15.67 -5.72
CA HIS A 193 -21.07 -16.35 -6.86
C HIS A 193 -21.81 -16.17 -8.20
N PRO A 194 -23.17 -16.23 -8.27
CA PRO A 194 -23.89 -15.91 -9.50
C PRO A 194 -23.68 -14.45 -9.96
N LEU A 195 -23.45 -13.51 -9.04
CA LEU A 195 -23.18 -12.10 -9.36
C LEU A 195 -21.79 -11.94 -9.98
N LEU A 196 -20.79 -12.64 -9.43
CA LEU A 196 -19.46 -12.71 -10.03
C LEU A 196 -19.55 -13.22 -11.47
N ALA A 197 -20.22 -14.36 -11.69
CA ALA A 197 -20.38 -14.95 -13.01
C ALA A 197 -21.08 -13.99 -13.99
N ARG A 198 -22.17 -13.35 -13.56
CA ARG A 198 -22.86 -12.31 -14.36
C ARG A 198 -21.94 -11.17 -14.73
N LYS A 199 -21.14 -10.67 -13.79
CA LYS A 199 -20.22 -9.57 -14.09
C LYS A 199 -19.09 -10.00 -15.02
N VAL A 200 -18.54 -11.20 -14.85
CA VAL A 200 -17.53 -11.76 -15.77
C VAL A 200 -18.09 -11.92 -17.18
N GLN A 201 -19.38 -12.21 -17.33
CA GLN A 201 -20.09 -12.23 -18.61
C GLN A 201 -20.42 -10.83 -19.19
N GLY A 202 -20.01 -9.75 -18.53
CA GLY A 202 -20.20 -8.37 -18.99
C GLY A 202 -21.52 -7.73 -18.56
N HIS A 203 -22.34 -8.40 -17.75
CA HIS A 203 -23.60 -7.81 -17.27
C HIS A 203 -23.36 -6.76 -16.18
N ALA A 204 -24.19 -5.72 -16.18
CA ALA A 204 -24.17 -4.70 -15.14
C ALA A 204 -24.70 -5.27 -13.81
N LEU A 205 -24.11 -4.81 -12.70
CA LEU A 205 -24.60 -5.08 -11.35
C LEU A 205 -25.14 -3.80 -10.70
N ASP A 206 -26.18 -3.93 -9.88
CA ASP A 206 -26.67 -2.82 -9.06
C ASP A 206 -25.88 -2.67 -7.74
N GLU A 207 -26.21 -1.63 -6.96
CA GLU A 207 -25.54 -1.33 -5.70
C GLU A 207 -25.62 -2.47 -4.67
N THR A 208 -26.78 -3.12 -4.52
CA THR A 208 -26.98 -4.20 -3.56
C THR A 208 -26.20 -5.46 -3.96
N GLN A 209 -26.12 -5.71 -5.27
CA GLN A 209 -25.34 -6.80 -5.85
C GLN A 209 -23.84 -6.55 -5.67
N TYR A 210 -23.37 -5.33 -5.93
CA TYR A 210 -21.97 -4.96 -5.66
C TYR A 210 -21.64 -5.05 -4.17
N GLU A 211 -22.56 -4.66 -3.28
CA GLU A 211 -22.32 -4.81 -1.83
C GLU A 211 -22.12 -6.26 -1.43
N SER A 212 -23.00 -7.15 -1.89
CA SER A 212 -22.90 -8.59 -1.62
C SER A 212 -21.58 -9.17 -2.15
N LEU A 213 -21.26 -8.87 -3.41
CA LEU A 213 -20.03 -9.35 -4.06
C LEU A 213 -18.76 -8.83 -3.38
N LEU A 214 -18.67 -7.51 -3.14
CA LEU A 214 -17.49 -6.91 -2.54
C LEU A 214 -17.30 -7.35 -1.09
N ARG A 215 -18.39 -7.59 -0.33
CA ARG A 215 -18.32 -8.17 1.01
C ARG A 215 -17.68 -9.55 0.99
N ASP A 216 -18.14 -10.45 0.12
CA ASP A 216 -17.58 -11.80 0.00
C ASP A 216 -16.11 -11.77 -0.48
N ILE A 217 -15.73 -10.82 -1.35
CA ILE A 217 -14.32 -10.60 -1.76
C ILE A 217 -13.46 -10.15 -0.57
N ILE A 218 -13.93 -9.18 0.21
CA ILE A 218 -13.21 -8.65 1.38
C ILE A 218 -13.09 -9.72 2.47
N GLU A 219 -14.09 -10.59 2.63
CA GLU A 219 -14.09 -11.72 3.55
C GLU A 219 -13.24 -12.93 3.07
N GLY A 220 -12.55 -12.79 1.93
CA GLY A 220 -11.64 -13.81 1.40
C GLY A 220 -12.34 -15.07 0.88
N ARG A 221 -13.62 -14.95 0.49
CA ARG A 221 -14.41 -16.08 -0.04
C ARG A 221 -14.11 -16.39 -1.51
N TYR A 222 -13.42 -15.49 -2.19
CA TYR A 222 -12.96 -15.66 -3.56
C TYR A 222 -11.45 -15.84 -3.62
N THR A 223 -10.99 -16.57 -4.64
CA THR A 223 -9.58 -16.70 -5.01
C THR A 223 -9.09 -15.47 -5.78
N ASP A 224 -7.78 -15.24 -5.80
CA ASP A 224 -7.18 -14.16 -6.59
C ASP A 224 -7.48 -14.28 -8.08
N SER A 225 -7.63 -15.50 -8.60
CA SER A 225 -8.02 -15.75 -10.00
C SER A 225 -9.45 -15.28 -10.28
N GLU A 226 -10.39 -15.54 -9.38
CA GLU A 226 -11.78 -15.08 -9.51
C GLU A 226 -11.90 -13.55 -9.38
N ILE A 227 -11.20 -12.97 -8.40
CA ILE A 227 -11.13 -11.51 -8.23
C ILE A 227 -10.46 -10.89 -9.46
N GLY A 228 -9.42 -11.52 -10.00
CA GLY A 228 -8.76 -11.12 -11.24
C GLY A 228 -9.72 -11.09 -12.42
N ALA A 229 -10.49 -12.16 -12.64
CA ALA A 229 -11.48 -12.24 -13.71
C ALA A 229 -12.55 -11.15 -13.58
N PHE A 230 -13.05 -10.92 -12.36
CA PHE A 230 -13.95 -9.81 -12.05
C PHE A 230 -13.35 -8.46 -12.42
N LEU A 231 -12.12 -8.19 -11.98
CA LEU A 231 -11.45 -6.91 -12.21
C LEU A 231 -11.16 -6.66 -13.69
N VAL A 232 -10.76 -7.70 -14.45
CA VAL A 232 -10.58 -7.59 -15.90
C VAL A 232 -11.90 -7.24 -16.57
N SER A 233 -12.98 -7.94 -16.24
CA SER A 233 -14.31 -7.66 -16.82
C SER A 233 -14.81 -6.27 -16.44
N ALA A 234 -14.73 -5.90 -15.15
CA ALA A 234 -15.14 -4.59 -14.66
C ALA A 234 -14.34 -3.46 -15.33
N SER A 235 -13.04 -3.65 -15.54
CA SER A 235 -12.19 -2.69 -16.24
C SER A 235 -12.64 -2.40 -17.67
N GLN A 236 -13.22 -3.39 -18.36
CA GLN A 236 -13.72 -3.24 -19.73
C GLN A 236 -15.20 -2.80 -19.81
N HIS A 237 -16.02 -3.17 -18.82
CA HIS A 237 -17.49 -3.08 -18.90
C HIS A 237 -18.09 -2.36 -17.69
N LEU A 238 -17.57 -1.20 -17.29
CA LEU A 238 -18.19 -0.36 -16.25
C LEU A 238 -19.02 0.76 -16.86
N SER A 239 -20.32 0.76 -16.61
CA SER A 239 -21.18 1.92 -16.86
C SER A 239 -21.06 2.98 -15.75
N ASP A 240 -21.49 4.22 -16.00
CA ASP A 240 -21.44 5.29 -14.97
C ASP A 240 -22.26 4.94 -13.73
N ALA A 241 -23.44 4.33 -13.92
CA ALA A 241 -24.29 3.86 -12.83
C ALA A 241 -23.55 2.84 -11.93
N GLU A 242 -22.75 1.95 -12.52
CA GLU A 242 -21.96 0.99 -11.76
C GLU A 242 -20.76 1.63 -11.06
N VAL A 243 -20.10 2.61 -11.69
CA VAL A 243 -19.02 3.38 -11.03
C VAL A 243 -19.57 4.09 -9.79
N MET A 244 -20.74 4.72 -9.91
CA MET A 244 -21.46 5.35 -8.82
C MET A 244 -21.83 4.37 -7.71
N ALA A 245 -22.39 3.21 -8.06
CA ALA A 245 -22.73 2.13 -7.13
C ALA A 245 -21.49 1.62 -6.38
N LEU A 246 -20.41 1.31 -7.10
CA LEU A 246 -19.13 0.88 -6.55
C LEU A 246 -18.55 1.92 -5.59
N ALA A 247 -18.57 3.20 -5.98
CA ALA A 247 -18.05 4.28 -5.16
C ALA A 247 -18.78 4.36 -3.82
N ARG A 248 -20.13 4.24 -3.81
CA ARG A 248 -20.93 4.25 -2.58
C ARG A 248 -20.70 2.99 -1.75
N VAL A 249 -20.72 1.81 -2.37
CA VAL A 249 -20.55 0.54 -1.66
C VAL A 249 -19.18 0.48 -0.97
N ARG A 250 -18.12 0.92 -1.65
CA ARG A 250 -16.76 0.91 -1.10
C ARG A 250 -16.61 1.72 0.18
N THR A 251 -17.40 2.79 0.38
CA THR A 251 -17.30 3.61 1.60
C THR A 251 -17.88 2.90 2.83
N ARG A 252 -18.71 1.87 2.64
CA ARG A 252 -19.29 1.05 3.73
C ARG A 252 -18.27 0.11 4.37
N PHE A 253 -17.18 -0.20 3.67
CA PHE A 253 -16.17 -1.17 4.12
C PHE A 253 -14.95 -0.52 4.78
N SER A 254 -14.97 0.78 5.04
CA SER A 254 -13.85 1.46 5.69
C SER A 254 -14.34 2.53 6.65
N PRO A 255 -13.81 2.59 7.87
CA PRO A 255 -14.20 3.63 8.82
C PRO A 255 -13.81 5.01 8.27
N ILE A 256 -14.70 5.98 8.45
CA ILE A 256 -14.46 7.37 8.04
C ILE A 256 -13.67 8.07 9.16
N MET A 257 -12.53 8.67 8.80
CA MET A 257 -11.79 9.55 9.68
C MET A 257 -12.55 10.88 9.82
N ARG A 258 -12.88 11.26 11.05
CA ARG A 258 -13.56 12.52 11.34
C ARG A 258 -12.57 13.56 11.83
N TRP A 259 -12.80 14.80 11.42
CA TRP A 259 -11.95 15.95 11.72
C TRP A 259 -12.76 17.02 12.44
N ASP A 260 -12.16 17.67 13.43
CA ASP A 260 -12.74 18.83 14.12
C ASP A 260 -12.51 20.11 13.30
N ARG A 261 -12.86 20.05 12.02
CA ARG A 261 -12.69 21.11 11.02
C ARG A 261 -13.86 21.03 10.04
N PRO A 262 -14.55 22.15 9.75
CA PRO A 262 -15.69 22.15 8.85
C PRO A 262 -15.29 21.87 7.40
N MET A 263 -14.06 22.24 7.02
CA MET A 263 -13.52 22.07 5.68
C MET A 263 -12.21 21.28 5.74
N VAL A 264 -12.23 20.13 5.09
CA VAL A 264 -11.08 19.25 4.91
C VAL A 264 -10.85 19.10 3.42
N VAL A 265 -9.71 19.57 2.94
CA VAL A 265 -9.37 19.61 1.52
C VAL A 265 -8.38 18.51 1.18
N ASP A 266 -8.43 17.98 -0.04
CA ASP A 266 -7.43 17.02 -0.54
C ASP A 266 -7.16 17.29 -2.03
N LYS A 267 -5.99 16.84 -2.50
CA LYS A 267 -5.57 16.87 -3.89
C LYS A 267 -5.25 15.46 -4.36
N HIS A 268 -5.81 15.05 -5.48
CA HIS A 268 -5.41 13.82 -6.16
C HIS A 268 -4.79 14.11 -7.53
N SER A 269 -4.04 13.16 -8.06
CA SER A 269 -3.59 13.18 -9.44
C SER A 269 -3.69 11.77 -10.00
N MET A 270 -4.19 11.63 -11.21
CA MET A 270 -4.14 10.37 -11.94
C MET A 270 -2.68 9.92 -12.21
N GLY A 271 -1.74 10.85 -12.10
CA GLY A 271 -0.31 10.60 -12.27
C GLY A 271 0.06 10.34 -13.72
N GLY A 272 1.15 9.63 -13.95
CA GLY A 272 1.66 9.34 -15.30
C GLY A 272 2.62 10.40 -15.86
N VAL A 273 2.79 11.53 -15.16
CA VAL A 273 3.76 12.57 -15.53
C VAL A 273 4.96 12.53 -14.57
N PRO A 274 6.21 12.32 -15.05
CA PRO A 274 7.41 12.37 -14.22
C PRO A 274 7.64 13.75 -13.61
N GLY A 275 8.30 13.80 -12.44
CA GLY A 275 8.70 15.06 -11.81
C GLY A 275 7.57 15.87 -11.15
N SER A 276 6.30 15.55 -11.43
CA SER A 276 5.13 16.28 -10.88
C SER A 276 4.93 16.01 -9.38
N ARG A 277 5.70 16.70 -8.53
CA ARG A 277 5.61 16.69 -7.06
C ARG A 277 4.98 17.94 -6.47
N ILE A 278 4.07 18.56 -7.22
CA ILE A 278 3.30 19.73 -6.77
C ILE A 278 2.60 19.50 -5.43
N THR A 279 2.26 18.26 -5.06
CA THR A 279 1.64 17.95 -3.76
C THR A 279 2.51 18.42 -2.59
N LEU A 280 3.84 18.30 -2.67
CA LEU A 280 4.74 18.75 -1.60
C LEU A 280 4.85 20.28 -1.52
N ILE A 281 4.26 21.03 -2.46
CA ILE A 281 4.19 22.50 -2.46
C ILE A 281 2.76 22.96 -2.12
N VAL A 282 1.75 22.31 -2.71
CA VAL A 282 0.33 22.62 -2.48
C VAL A 282 -0.05 22.40 -1.01
N VAL A 283 0.32 21.24 -0.43
CA VAL A 283 -0.04 20.92 0.95
C VAL A 283 0.49 21.98 1.95
N PRO A 284 1.78 22.39 1.91
CA PRO A 284 2.24 23.43 2.81
C PRO A 284 1.64 24.81 2.55
N ILE A 285 1.30 25.19 1.31
CA ILE A 285 0.55 26.43 1.04
C ILE A 285 -0.82 26.39 1.72
N VAL A 286 -1.54 25.28 1.56
CA VAL A 286 -2.87 25.08 2.16
C VAL A 286 -2.80 25.08 3.69
N ALA A 287 -1.80 24.41 4.26
CA ALA A 287 -1.56 24.38 5.70
C ALA A 287 -1.18 25.76 6.25
N ALA A 288 -0.35 26.52 5.53
CA ALA A 288 0.02 27.89 5.90
C ALA A 288 -1.17 28.86 5.82
N HIS A 289 -2.13 28.62 4.94
CA HIS A 289 -3.39 29.36 4.90
C HIS A 289 -4.30 29.02 6.09
N GLY A 290 -4.26 27.77 6.57
CA GLY A 290 -5.00 27.32 7.77
C GLY A 290 -6.09 26.28 7.51
N LEU A 291 -6.19 25.75 6.29
CA LEU A 291 -7.11 24.66 5.94
C LEU A 291 -6.52 23.30 6.31
N ALA A 292 -7.38 22.34 6.63
CA ALA A 292 -6.96 20.99 6.98
C ALA A 292 -6.73 20.14 5.73
N MET A 293 -5.56 19.51 5.60
CA MET A 293 -5.21 18.65 4.46
C MET A 293 -4.52 17.34 4.89
N PRO A 294 -5.29 16.32 5.30
CA PRO A 294 -4.79 15.00 5.68
C PRO A 294 -4.39 14.16 4.45
N LYS A 295 -3.37 14.59 3.72
CA LYS A 295 -3.02 14.02 2.42
C LYS A 295 -2.52 12.57 2.56
N THR A 296 -3.27 11.63 2.02
CA THR A 296 -2.81 10.24 1.81
C THR A 296 -2.38 10.04 0.35
N SER A 297 -1.22 9.44 0.14
CA SER A 297 -0.63 9.24 -1.19
C SER A 297 -0.09 7.82 -1.34
N SER A 298 -0.13 7.27 -2.56
CA SER A 298 0.54 6.01 -2.85
C SER A 298 2.03 6.21 -3.11
N ARG A 299 2.79 5.13 -2.97
CA ARG A 299 4.14 5.00 -3.55
C ARG A 299 4.07 4.87 -5.06
N ALA A 300 5.20 5.07 -5.72
CA ALA A 300 5.37 4.81 -7.14
C ALA A 300 5.05 3.34 -7.43
N ILE A 301 4.35 3.11 -8.53
CA ILE A 301 4.18 1.76 -9.07
C ILE A 301 4.84 1.67 -10.43
N THR A 302 4.47 2.55 -11.36
CA THR A 302 5.06 2.61 -12.71
C THR A 302 5.91 3.86 -12.95
N SER A 303 5.79 4.87 -12.09
CA SER A 303 6.61 6.09 -12.14
C SER A 303 7.97 5.88 -11.46
N ALA A 304 8.92 6.77 -11.74
CA ALA A 304 10.24 6.77 -11.10
C ALA A 304 10.19 7.14 -9.61
N ALA A 305 9.16 7.86 -9.19
CA ALA A 305 8.84 8.17 -7.80
C ALA A 305 7.33 8.38 -7.63
N GLY A 306 6.84 8.19 -6.41
CA GLY A 306 5.51 8.61 -5.96
C GLY A 306 5.62 9.74 -4.95
N THR A 307 4.50 10.38 -4.62
CA THR A 307 4.48 11.44 -3.60
C THR A 307 4.93 10.91 -2.23
N ALA A 308 4.52 9.69 -1.85
CA ALA A 308 5.00 9.08 -0.62
C ALA A 308 6.51 8.80 -0.67
N ASP A 309 7.06 8.40 -1.82
CA ASP A 309 8.50 8.16 -1.93
C ASP A 309 9.33 9.43 -1.81
N ALA A 310 8.81 10.56 -2.32
CA ALA A 310 9.42 11.87 -2.19
C ALA A 310 9.33 12.38 -0.74
N MET A 311 8.16 12.29 -0.09
CA MET A 311 8.02 12.69 1.31
C MET A 311 8.91 11.84 2.24
N GLU A 312 9.10 10.55 1.93
CA GLU A 312 9.96 9.65 2.69
C GLU A 312 11.44 10.02 2.68
N VAL A 313 11.89 10.84 1.72
CA VAL A 313 13.23 11.43 1.75
C VAL A 313 13.40 12.36 2.96
N LEU A 314 12.30 12.96 3.43
CA LEU A 314 12.30 14.03 4.43
C LEU A 314 11.72 13.60 5.79
N ALA A 315 10.73 12.72 5.81
CA ALA A 315 10.03 12.32 7.04
C ALA A 315 9.46 10.89 6.98
N GLU A 316 9.00 10.35 8.11
CA GLU A 316 8.19 9.12 8.10
C GLU A 316 6.90 9.32 7.30
N VAL A 317 6.55 8.29 6.51
CA VAL A 317 5.30 8.24 5.73
C VAL A 317 4.36 7.13 6.17
N GLU A 318 4.86 6.12 6.90
CA GLU A 318 4.06 5.03 7.42
C GLU A 318 3.48 5.40 8.78
N LEU A 319 2.35 6.12 8.75
CA LEU A 319 1.70 6.64 9.94
C LEU A 319 0.49 5.79 10.32
N THR A 320 0.27 5.60 11.62
CA THR A 320 -0.98 5.08 12.16
C THR A 320 -2.10 6.14 12.07
N PRO A 321 -3.39 5.76 12.14
CA PRO A 321 -4.49 6.73 12.18
C PRO A 321 -4.37 7.76 13.32
N ALA A 322 -3.79 7.36 14.47
CA ALA A 322 -3.56 8.26 15.59
C ALA A 322 -2.47 9.30 15.27
N GLN A 323 -1.35 8.88 14.68
CA GLN A 323 -0.28 9.79 14.25
C GLN A 323 -0.75 10.76 13.15
N VAL A 324 -1.58 10.29 12.21
CA VAL A 324 -2.21 11.16 11.19
C VAL A 324 -3.06 12.25 11.86
N ARG A 325 -3.92 11.88 12.82
CA ARG A 325 -4.73 12.85 13.58
C ARG A 325 -3.87 13.84 14.34
N GLN A 326 -2.82 13.37 15.01
CA GLN A 326 -1.90 14.22 15.76
C GLN A 326 -1.19 15.22 14.84
N CYS A 327 -0.63 14.77 13.71
CA CYS A 327 0.06 15.64 12.77
C CYS A 327 -0.86 16.75 12.27
N VAL A 328 -2.05 16.40 11.79
CA VAL A 328 -3.02 17.37 11.26
C VAL A 328 -3.52 18.33 12.35
N ALA A 329 -3.70 17.87 13.59
CA ALA A 329 -4.06 18.75 14.70
C ALA A 329 -2.98 19.82 14.99
N HIS A 330 -1.69 19.46 14.87
CA HIS A 330 -0.58 20.36 15.18
C HIS A 330 -0.18 21.28 14.02
N THR A 331 -0.26 20.80 12.78
CA THR A 331 0.31 21.50 11.62
C THR A 331 -0.73 21.88 10.57
N GLY A 332 -1.98 21.40 10.72
CA GLY A 332 -3.03 21.53 9.72
C GLY A 332 -2.96 20.48 8.61
N ALA A 333 -1.86 19.75 8.44
CA ALA A 333 -1.70 18.82 7.33
C ALA A 333 -0.72 17.68 7.59
N CYS A 334 -0.81 16.64 6.77
CA CYS A 334 0.20 15.59 6.70
C CYS A 334 0.29 15.06 5.27
N ILE A 335 1.40 14.45 4.89
CA ILE A 335 1.56 13.64 3.69
C ILE A 335 1.97 12.23 4.12
N ALA A 336 0.99 11.33 4.22
CA ALA A 336 1.16 9.95 4.65
C ALA A 336 1.06 8.97 3.47
N TRP A 337 1.70 7.81 3.59
CA TRP A 337 1.47 6.69 2.68
C TRP A 337 0.11 6.06 2.95
N ASN A 338 -0.67 5.84 1.89
CA ASN A 338 -2.03 5.35 2.00
C ASN A 338 -2.17 3.89 2.48
N GLY A 339 -1.10 3.09 2.44
CA GLY A 339 -1.03 1.65 2.73
C GLY A 339 -2.05 1.12 3.76
N ARG A 340 -1.64 0.92 5.02
CA ARG A 340 -2.55 0.38 6.05
C ARG A 340 -3.63 1.35 6.52
N LEU A 341 -3.68 2.57 5.99
CA LEU A 341 -4.65 3.59 6.40
C LEU A 341 -6.01 3.42 5.71
N ASN A 342 -6.02 3.11 4.41
CA ASN A 342 -7.26 3.00 3.64
C ASN A 342 -7.15 2.11 2.38
N HIS A 343 -6.19 1.17 2.34
CA HIS A 343 -6.05 0.20 1.25
C HIS A 343 -6.78 -1.11 1.58
N SER A 344 -7.61 -1.61 0.66
CA SER A 344 -8.33 -2.88 0.82
C SER A 344 -7.67 -4.02 0.04
N HIS A 345 -7.96 -5.28 0.41
CA HIS A 345 -7.48 -6.47 -0.30
C HIS A 345 -7.83 -6.44 -1.80
N LEU A 346 -9.01 -5.92 -2.14
CA LEU A 346 -9.44 -5.70 -3.53
C LEU A 346 -8.48 -4.77 -4.29
N ASP A 347 -7.97 -3.73 -3.63
CA ASP A 347 -7.00 -2.84 -4.26
C ASP A 347 -5.61 -3.49 -4.40
N GLU A 348 -5.24 -4.41 -3.50
CA GLU A 348 -4.01 -5.20 -3.61
C GLU A 348 -4.06 -6.13 -4.82
N VAL A 349 -5.13 -6.94 -4.95
CA VAL A 349 -5.31 -7.85 -6.10
C VAL A 349 -5.35 -7.07 -7.41
N MET A 350 -6.02 -5.91 -7.43
CA MET A 350 -5.95 -5.01 -8.58
C MET A 350 -4.52 -4.61 -8.94
N ASN A 351 -3.72 -4.21 -7.97
CA ASN A 351 -2.34 -3.79 -8.22
C ASN A 351 -1.50 -4.93 -8.81
N THR A 352 -1.77 -6.17 -8.39
CA THR A 352 -1.06 -7.38 -8.84
C THR A 352 -1.49 -7.84 -10.22
N ILE A 353 -2.78 -7.72 -10.58
CA ILE A 353 -3.33 -8.31 -11.82
C ILE A 353 -3.46 -7.28 -12.94
N THR A 354 -4.15 -6.18 -12.69
CA THR A 354 -4.48 -5.20 -13.75
C THR A 354 -3.24 -4.50 -14.29
N ARG A 355 -2.22 -4.30 -13.45
CA ARG A 355 -1.07 -3.46 -13.80
C ARG A 355 -0.01 -4.16 -14.66
N PRO A 356 0.45 -5.39 -14.36
CA PRO A 356 1.37 -6.10 -15.26
C PRO A 356 0.77 -6.28 -16.65
N LEU A 357 -0.54 -6.50 -16.72
CA LEU A 357 -1.30 -6.70 -17.95
C LEU A 357 -1.76 -5.40 -18.62
N ARG A 358 -1.47 -4.23 -18.03
CA ARG A 358 -1.84 -2.89 -18.54
C ARG A 358 -3.33 -2.74 -18.86
N ILE A 359 -4.19 -3.33 -18.03
CA ILE A 359 -5.64 -3.25 -18.18
C ILE A 359 -6.09 -1.82 -17.84
N ASP A 360 -6.89 -1.22 -18.74
CA ASP A 360 -7.48 0.10 -18.49
C ASP A 360 -8.45 0.03 -17.32
N SER A 361 -8.06 0.62 -16.20
CA SER A 361 -8.83 0.65 -14.97
C SER A 361 -9.32 2.07 -14.63
N THR A 362 -9.38 2.96 -15.62
CA THR A 362 -9.59 4.39 -15.41
C THR A 362 -10.93 4.70 -14.74
N ARG A 363 -12.03 4.09 -15.19
CA ARG A 363 -13.35 4.26 -14.56
C ARG A 363 -13.40 3.67 -13.15
N TRP A 364 -12.83 2.48 -12.95
CA TRP A 364 -12.71 1.88 -11.62
C TRP A 364 -11.88 2.77 -10.66
N ALA A 365 -10.83 3.41 -11.17
CA ALA A 365 -9.99 4.29 -10.40
C ALA A 365 -10.79 5.47 -9.81
N VAL A 366 -11.80 5.99 -10.50
CA VAL A 366 -12.70 7.04 -9.96
C VAL A 366 -13.35 6.59 -8.66
N ALA A 367 -14.03 5.44 -8.69
CA ALA A 367 -14.67 4.86 -7.50
C ALA A 367 -13.66 4.57 -6.38
N SER A 368 -12.48 4.04 -6.74
CA SER A 368 -11.41 3.75 -5.79
C SER A 368 -10.82 5.00 -5.14
N ILE A 369 -10.61 6.07 -5.92
CA ILE A 369 -10.00 7.32 -5.46
C ILE A 369 -10.96 8.06 -4.55
N LEU A 370 -12.21 8.29 -4.99
CA LEU A 370 -13.16 9.11 -4.24
C LEU A 370 -13.63 8.42 -2.96
N SER A 371 -13.83 7.09 -2.96
CA SER A 371 -14.14 6.36 -1.73
C SER A 371 -13.04 6.52 -0.68
N LYS A 372 -11.76 6.47 -1.06
CA LYS A 372 -10.63 6.72 -0.16
C LYS A 372 -10.52 8.16 0.33
N LYS A 373 -10.90 9.12 -0.51
CA LYS A 373 -10.90 10.55 -0.15
C LYS A 373 -11.98 10.82 0.90
N LEU A 374 -13.18 10.27 0.69
CA LEU A 374 -14.27 10.34 1.66
C LEU A 374 -13.90 9.66 2.98
N THR A 375 -13.34 8.44 2.95
CA THR A 375 -12.97 7.73 4.19
C THR A 375 -11.79 8.37 4.91
N ALA A 376 -10.94 9.13 4.22
CA ALA A 376 -9.95 10.01 4.86
C ALA A 376 -10.58 11.28 5.48
N GLY A 377 -11.90 11.47 5.37
CA GLY A 377 -12.63 12.61 5.92
C GLY A 377 -12.59 13.86 5.07
N SER A 378 -12.22 13.76 3.79
CA SER A 378 -12.21 14.91 2.89
C SER A 378 -13.63 15.38 2.60
N THR A 379 -13.77 16.69 2.44
CA THR A 379 -15.03 17.36 2.04
C THR A 379 -14.92 17.97 0.65
N HIS A 380 -13.71 18.45 0.29
CA HIS A 380 -13.41 19.06 -0.99
C HIS A 380 -12.18 18.39 -1.60
N VAL A 381 -12.25 18.02 -2.88
CA VAL A 381 -11.17 17.30 -3.56
C VAL A 381 -10.91 17.89 -4.93
N ILE A 382 -9.65 18.26 -5.19
CA ILE A 382 -9.22 18.67 -6.53
C ILE A 382 -8.46 17.52 -7.19
N VAL A 383 -8.76 17.23 -8.45
CA VAL A 383 -8.19 16.09 -9.19
C VAL A 383 -7.41 16.60 -10.39
N ASP A 384 -6.12 16.28 -10.44
CA ASP A 384 -5.25 16.52 -11.59
C ASP A 384 -5.38 15.39 -12.62
N LEU A 385 -5.79 15.73 -13.84
CA LEU A 385 -5.99 14.82 -14.97
C LEU A 385 -5.02 15.17 -16.11
N PRO A 386 -3.74 14.76 -16.03
CA PRO A 386 -2.80 14.99 -17.11
C PRO A 386 -3.18 14.17 -18.34
N PHE A 387 -3.23 14.82 -19.50
CA PHE A 387 -3.37 14.15 -20.80
C PHE A 387 -2.12 14.30 -21.65
N GLY A 388 -1.91 13.37 -22.57
CA GLY A 388 -0.82 13.43 -23.53
C GLY A 388 -0.42 12.05 -24.05
N PRO A 389 0.42 12.00 -25.10
CA PRO A 389 0.67 10.79 -25.90
C PRO A 389 1.13 9.56 -25.12
N ARG A 390 1.73 9.76 -23.93
CA ARG A 390 2.23 8.68 -23.06
C ARG A 390 1.85 8.85 -21.59
N THR A 391 0.74 9.55 -21.35
CA THR A 391 0.10 9.58 -20.03
C THR A 391 -1.01 8.52 -19.96
N LYS A 392 -1.71 8.41 -18.82
CA LYS A 392 -2.87 7.51 -18.72
C LYS A 392 -4.04 7.94 -19.60
N LEU A 393 -4.12 9.22 -19.95
CA LEU A 393 -5.20 9.81 -20.73
C LEU A 393 -4.61 10.30 -22.05
N ALA A 394 -4.94 9.62 -23.15
CA ALA A 394 -4.26 9.88 -24.41
C ALA A 394 -4.66 11.24 -25.00
N SER A 395 -5.92 11.66 -24.80
CA SER A 395 -6.48 12.88 -25.37
C SER A 395 -7.13 13.78 -24.32
N ARG A 396 -7.33 15.04 -24.69
CA ARG A 396 -7.99 16.04 -23.86
C ARG A 396 -9.45 15.66 -23.61
N GLU A 397 -10.12 15.13 -24.62
CA GLU A 397 -11.53 14.73 -24.60
C GLU A 397 -11.73 13.58 -23.60
N GLN A 398 -10.84 12.58 -23.60
CA GLN A 398 -10.85 11.50 -22.61
C GLN A 398 -10.67 12.04 -21.18
N ALA A 399 -9.77 13.01 -21.00
CA ALA A 399 -9.55 13.63 -19.70
C ALA A 399 -10.75 14.47 -19.23
N GLN A 400 -11.45 15.17 -20.15
CA GLN A 400 -12.67 15.92 -19.85
C GLN A 400 -13.81 14.99 -19.43
N ALA A 401 -14.08 13.94 -20.21
CA ALA A 401 -15.12 12.95 -19.88
C ALA A 401 -14.86 12.28 -18.52
N LEU A 402 -13.61 11.96 -18.21
CA LEU A 402 -13.25 11.43 -16.89
C LEU A 402 -13.42 12.47 -15.77
N GLY A 403 -13.12 13.74 -16.04
CA GLY A 403 -13.33 14.83 -15.11
C GLY A 403 -14.79 15.00 -14.72
N GLU A 404 -15.69 14.98 -15.71
CA GLU A 404 -17.14 15.01 -15.48
C GLU A 404 -17.59 13.82 -14.61
N LEU A 405 -17.05 12.62 -14.87
CA LEU A 405 -17.34 11.44 -14.06
C LEU A 405 -16.85 11.60 -12.60
N PHE A 406 -15.65 12.17 -12.39
CA PHE A 406 -15.15 12.47 -11.05
C PHE A 406 -16.09 13.42 -10.29
N GLU A 407 -16.58 14.45 -10.97
CA GLU A 407 -17.47 15.46 -10.36
C GLU A 407 -18.84 14.88 -10.04
N GLN A 408 -19.43 14.08 -10.95
CA GLN A 408 -20.71 13.39 -10.72
C GLN A 408 -20.64 12.40 -9.56
N VAL A 409 -19.60 11.56 -9.52
CA VAL A 409 -19.40 10.59 -8.42
C VAL A 409 -19.08 11.33 -7.12
N GLY A 410 -18.35 12.44 -7.19
CA GLY A 410 -18.08 13.31 -6.04
C GLY A 410 -19.37 13.83 -5.42
N ALA A 411 -20.22 14.45 -6.22
CA ALA A 411 -21.52 14.98 -5.79
C ALA A 411 -22.40 13.88 -5.17
N LEU A 412 -22.44 12.68 -5.76
CA LEU A 412 -23.16 11.53 -5.23
C LEU A 412 -22.72 11.13 -3.80
N LEU A 413 -21.42 11.25 -3.53
CA LEU A 413 -20.81 10.93 -2.25
C LEU A 413 -20.86 12.09 -1.24
N GLY A 414 -21.41 13.24 -1.64
CA GLY A 414 -21.42 14.45 -0.81
C GLY A 414 -20.07 15.18 -0.74
N LEU A 415 -19.21 14.99 -1.75
CA LEU A 415 -17.94 15.69 -1.91
C LEU A 415 -18.07 16.84 -2.91
N THR A 416 -17.45 17.97 -2.61
CA THR A 416 -17.19 19.01 -3.62
C THR A 416 -15.95 18.60 -4.40
N VAL A 417 -16.10 18.28 -5.69
CA VAL A 417 -14.98 17.84 -6.54
C VAL A 417 -14.78 18.82 -7.69
N VAL A 418 -13.51 19.12 -7.98
CA VAL A 418 -13.10 19.88 -9.17
C VAL A 418 -12.03 19.08 -9.90
N ALA A 419 -12.28 18.74 -11.17
CA ALA A 419 -11.31 18.03 -12.00
C ALA A 419 -10.60 18.98 -12.99
N LEU A 420 -9.28 19.08 -12.88
CA LEU A 420 -8.46 19.90 -13.77
C LEU A 420 -7.75 19.06 -14.82
N VAL A 421 -8.09 19.28 -16.08
CA VAL A 421 -7.38 18.71 -17.23
C VAL A 421 -6.08 19.49 -17.44
N THR A 422 -4.94 18.81 -17.38
CA THR A 422 -3.61 19.44 -17.47
C THR A 422 -2.75 18.83 -18.58
N ASP A 423 -1.80 19.59 -19.10
CA ASP A 423 -0.82 19.08 -20.06
C ASP A 423 0.18 18.14 -19.36
N GLY A 424 0.28 16.91 -19.86
CA GLY A 424 1.23 15.89 -19.43
C GLY A 424 2.21 15.48 -20.53
N SER A 425 2.37 16.30 -21.59
CA SER A 425 3.27 16.04 -22.71
C SER A 425 4.76 16.12 -22.36
N ARG A 426 5.11 16.68 -21.20
CA ARG A 426 6.49 16.78 -20.71
C ARG A 426 6.58 16.50 -19.20
N PRO A 427 7.77 16.10 -18.69
CA PRO A 427 8.04 16.12 -17.25
C PRO A 427 7.76 17.50 -16.65
N VAL A 428 7.42 17.53 -15.36
CA VAL A 428 7.27 18.77 -14.59
C VAL A 428 8.47 18.92 -13.68
N GLY A 429 9.16 20.06 -13.74
CA GLY A 429 10.44 20.25 -13.05
C GLY A 429 11.62 19.62 -13.79
N ARG A 430 12.77 19.57 -13.11
CA ARG A 430 14.05 19.09 -13.64
C ARG A 430 14.42 17.70 -13.12
N GLY A 431 14.05 17.40 -11.89
CA GLY A 431 14.32 16.14 -11.21
C GLY A 431 13.28 15.07 -11.53
N ILE A 432 13.74 13.85 -11.80
CA ILE A 432 12.92 12.64 -11.88
C ILE A 432 13.54 11.61 -10.92
N GLY A 433 12.79 11.22 -9.89
CA GLY A 433 13.28 10.36 -8.80
C GLY A 433 13.23 11.07 -7.44
N PRO A 434 13.19 10.34 -6.30
CA PRO A 434 12.75 10.89 -5.02
C PRO A 434 13.56 12.10 -4.53
N ALA A 435 14.89 11.98 -4.42
CA ALA A 435 15.74 13.06 -3.92
C ALA A 435 15.80 14.26 -4.88
N LEU A 436 15.84 14.00 -6.18
CA LEU A 436 15.91 15.04 -7.22
C LEU A 436 14.61 15.84 -7.30
N GLU A 437 13.45 15.18 -7.17
CA GLU A 437 12.16 15.86 -7.11
C GLU A 437 11.98 16.66 -5.82
N VAL A 438 12.50 16.16 -4.69
CA VAL A 438 12.50 16.90 -3.42
C VAL A 438 13.38 18.14 -3.48
N ARG A 439 14.54 18.07 -4.14
CA ARG A 439 15.40 19.24 -4.40
C ARG A 439 14.64 20.32 -5.16
N ASP A 440 13.94 19.95 -6.23
CA ASP A 440 13.16 20.90 -7.03
C ASP A 440 12.01 21.53 -6.22
N VAL A 441 11.34 20.74 -5.38
CA VAL A 441 10.32 21.23 -4.43
C VAL A 441 10.92 22.25 -3.46
N ARG A 442 12.09 21.94 -2.87
CA ARG A 442 12.78 22.85 -1.95
C ARG A 442 13.14 24.17 -2.64
N TRP A 443 13.70 24.11 -3.85
CA TRP A 443 13.99 25.32 -4.62
C TRP A 443 12.76 26.20 -4.83
N VAL A 444 11.59 25.62 -5.11
CA VAL A 444 10.35 26.38 -5.24
C VAL A 444 9.92 27.00 -3.91
N LEU A 445 9.95 26.23 -2.81
CA LEU A 445 9.56 26.72 -1.48
C LEU A 445 10.52 27.78 -0.91
N GLU A 446 11.80 27.71 -1.29
CA GLU A 446 12.85 28.66 -0.89
C GLU A 446 12.92 29.90 -1.79
N GLY A 447 12.13 29.95 -2.88
CA GLY A 447 12.20 31.04 -3.86
C GLY A 447 13.53 31.11 -4.61
N ALA A 448 14.21 29.96 -4.78
CA ALA A 448 15.53 29.92 -5.38
C ALA A 448 15.52 30.29 -6.86
N VAL A 449 16.57 30.95 -7.34
CA VAL A 449 16.70 31.37 -8.76
C VAL A 449 16.64 30.17 -9.71
N GLN A 450 17.17 29.02 -9.30
CA GLN A 450 17.13 27.78 -10.10
C GLN A 450 15.81 26.98 -10.00
N ALA A 451 14.80 27.48 -9.28
CA ALA A 451 13.54 26.79 -9.09
C ALA A 451 12.82 26.55 -10.44
N PRO A 452 12.28 25.34 -10.70
CA PRO A 452 11.57 25.10 -11.94
C PRO A 452 10.25 25.89 -11.98
N ALA A 453 10.13 26.79 -12.95
CA ALA A 453 8.99 27.70 -13.07
C ALA A 453 7.68 26.96 -13.36
N ASP A 454 7.73 25.87 -14.13
CA ASP A 454 6.59 25.03 -14.47
C ASP A 454 6.03 24.27 -13.24
N LEU A 455 6.91 23.80 -12.35
CA LEU A 455 6.55 23.17 -11.09
C LEU A 455 5.87 24.19 -10.14
N ARG A 456 6.44 25.40 -10.01
CA ARG A 456 5.86 26.51 -9.24
C ARG A 456 4.48 26.88 -9.78
N GLU A 457 4.38 27.14 -11.08
CA GLU A 457 3.16 27.57 -11.74
C GLU A 457 2.04 26.54 -11.57
N LYS A 458 2.34 25.26 -11.84
CA LYS A 458 1.36 24.19 -11.66
C LYS A 458 0.93 24.07 -10.20
N ALA A 459 1.84 24.19 -9.23
CA ALA A 459 1.46 24.17 -7.81
C ALA A 459 0.53 25.33 -7.44
N LEU A 460 0.80 26.56 -7.92
CA LEU A 460 -0.02 27.74 -7.66
C LEU A 460 -1.41 27.65 -8.27
N VAL A 461 -1.56 27.08 -9.47
CA VAL A 461 -2.88 26.83 -10.08
C VAL A 461 -3.75 25.93 -9.20
N PHE A 462 -3.20 24.85 -8.66
CA PHE A 462 -3.93 23.93 -7.79
C PHE A 462 -4.22 24.55 -6.42
N ALA A 463 -3.23 25.22 -5.82
CA ALA A 463 -3.43 25.92 -4.56
C ALA A 463 -4.50 27.00 -4.67
N ALA A 464 -4.51 27.79 -5.75
CA ALA A 464 -5.50 28.84 -5.99
C ALA A 464 -6.93 28.31 -5.96
N GLN A 465 -7.18 27.16 -6.61
CA GLN A 465 -8.49 26.51 -6.63
C GLN A 465 -8.90 25.99 -5.25
N ILE A 466 -7.96 25.37 -4.51
CA ILE A 466 -8.24 24.87 -3.16
C ILE A 466 -8.55 26.03 -2.21
N LEU A 467 -7.73 27.09 -2.23
CA LEU A 467 -7.92 28.25 -1.36
C LEU A 467 -9.22 29.00 -1.69
N ALA A 468 -9.68 28.97 -2.94
CA ALA A 468 -10.94 29.60 -3.34
C ALA A 468 -12.19 28.96 -2.70
N TRP A 469 -12.10 27.73 -2.19
CA TRP A 469 -13.20 27.13 -1.43
C TRP A 469 -13.42 27.80 -0.08
N ASP A 470 -12.39 28.42 0.50
CA ASP A 470 -12.55 29.22 1.71
C ASP A 470 -13.45 30.43 1.40
N PRO A 471 -14.60 30.59 2.07
CA PRO A 471 -15.49 31.73 1.86
C PRO A 471 -14.81 33.09 2.08
N GLN A 472 -13.74 33.15 2.88
CA GLN A 472 -12.98 34.38 3.10
C GLN A 472 -12.11 34.77 1.88
N VAL A 473 -11.76 33.80 1.03
CA VAL A 473 -11.01 34.00 -0.22
C VAL A 473 -11.97 34.17 -1.40
N GLY A 474 -12.97 33.29 -1.50
CA GLY A 474 -14.16 33.42 -2.34
C GLY A 474 -13.97 33.37 -3.87
N SER A 475 -12.74 33.39 -4.39
CA SER A 475 -12.48 33.29 -5.83
C SER A 475 -11.09 32.73 -6.15
N VAL A 476 -10.95 32.12 -7.32
CA VAL A 476 -9.67 31.57 -7.81
C VAL A 476 -8.61 32.66 -7.97
N ALA A 477 -9.00 33.86 -8.43
CA ALA A 477 -8.08 34.98 -8.57
C ALA A 477 -7.54 35.46 -7.21
N ALA A 478 -8.39 35.51 -6.17
CA ALA A 478 -7.95 35.82 -4.81
C ALA A 478 -7.10 34.68 -4.22
N GLY A 479 -7.51 33.42 -4.44
CA GLY A 479 -6.76 32.24 -4.02
C GLY A 479 -5.36 32.20 -4.64
N ARG A 480 -5.23 32.62 -5.91
CA ARG A 480 -3.94 32.75 -6.59
C ARG A 480 -3.02 33.76 -5.90
N ARG A 481 -3.51 34.98 -5.67
CA ARG A 481 -2.74 36.02 -4.95
C ARG A 481 -2.33 35.56 -3.56
N ARG A 482 -3.23 34.88 -2.84
CA ARG A 482 -2.94 34.35 -1.50
C ARG A 482 -1.89 33.24 -1.54
N ALA A 483 -1.97 32.31 -2.50
CA ALA A 483 -0.99 31.24 -2.67
C ALA A 483 0.39 31.79 -3.01
N GLU A 484 0.47 32.78 -3.90
CA GLU A 484 1.72 33.48 -4.24
C GLU A 484 2.30 34.18 -3.02
N GLN A 485 1.48 34.95 -2.30
CA GLN A 485 1.90 35.61 -1.06
C GLN A 485 2.48 34.62 -0.03
N LEU A 486 1.77 33.52 0.26
CA LEU A 486 2.22 32.52 1.23
C LEU A 486 3.51 31.82 0.83
N LEU A 487 3.74 31.66 -0.47
CA LEU A 487 4.96 31.07 -1.01
C LEU A 487 6.12 32.07 -0.92
N ASP A 488 5.92 33.29 -1.40
CA ASP A 488 6.95 34.32 -1.53
C ASP A 488 7.36 34.90 -0.15
N GLU A 489 6.46 34.93 0.83
CA GLU A 489 6.75 35.31 2.23
C GLU A 489 7.39 34.16 3.04
N GLY A 490 7.62 32.98 2.45
CA GLY A 490 8.23 31.82 3.12
C GLY A 490 7.32 31.10 4.13
N CYS A 491 6.04 31.47 4.21
CA CYS A 491 5.07 30.84 5.10
C CYS A 491 4.81 29.38 4.73
N ALA A 492 4.77 29.06 3.43
CA ALA A 492 4.67 27.69 2.94
C ALA A 492 5.88 26.85 3.34
N LEU A 493 7.11 27.37 3.19
CA LEU A 493 8.32 26.67 3.64
C LEU A 493 8.30 26.39 5.14
N ALA A 494 7.92 27.39 5.95
CA ALA A 494 7.80 27.21 7.40
C ALA A 494 6.75 26.16 7.78
N ALA A 495 5.61 26.11 7.07
CA ALA A 495 4.60 25.07 7.27
C ALA A 495 5.12 23.67 6.87
N PHE A 496 5.87 23.59 5.77
CA PHE A 496 6.48 22.34 5.31
C PHE A 496 7.48 21.77 6.33
N GLU A 497 8.35 22.61 6.89
CA GLU A 497 9.31 22.19 7.92
C GLU A 497 8.60 21.72 9.20
N ARG A 498 7.57 22.44 9.67
CA ARG A 498 6.75 21.98 10.81
C ARG A 498 6.10 20.61 10.56
N MET A 499 5.61 20.38 9.35
CA MET A 499 5.04 19.08 8.97
C MET A 499 6.09 17.96 8.98
N ILE A 500 7.29 18.24 8.45
CA ILE A 500 8.41 17.28 8.45
C ILE A 500 8.77 16.90 9.90
N ASP A 501 8.87 17.88 10.80
CA ASP A 501 9.16 17.62 12.21
C ASP A 501 8.06 16.81 12.88
N ALA A 502 6.79 17.20 12.69
CA ALA A 502 5.64 16.51 13.29
C ALA A 502 5.45 15.07 12.78
N GLN A 503 5.83 14.79 11.54
CA GLN A 503 5.78 13.43 10.97
C GLN A 503 6.97 12.56 11.38
N GLY A 504 8.01 13.12 11.99
CA GLY A 504 9.26 12.40 12.28
C GLY A 504 10.28 12.64 11.18
N ARG A 505 11.09 13.68 11.36
CA ARG A 505 12.14 14.09 10.43
C ARG A 505 13.15 12.97 10.20
N ARG A 506 13.55 12.81 8.93
CA ARG A 506 14.65 11.96 8.49
C ARG A 506 15.83 12.81 8.02
N VAL A 507 17.03 12.22 8.05
CA VAL A 507 18.20 12.81 7.39
C VAL A 507 17.95 12.77 5.88
N PRO A 508 17.92 13.93 5.20
CA PRO A 508 17.60 13.96 3.77
C PRO A 508 18.62 13.18 2.94
N VAL A 509 18.12 12.32 2.06
CA VAL A 509 18.95 11.63 1.08
C VAL A 509 19.25 12.56 -0.09
N MET A 510 20.54 12.74 -0.40
CA MET A 510 20.99 13.54 -1.53
C MET A 510 21.03 12.72 -2.83
N PRO A 511 20.97 13.37 -4.01
CA PRO A 511 21.24 12.69 -5.28
C PRO A 511 22.59 11.98 -5.27
N SER A 512 22.64 10.77 -5.85
CA SER A 512 23.85 9.95 -5.88
C SER A 512 24.99 10.64 -6.62
N ALA A 513 26.22 10.54 -6.12
CA ALA A 513 27.41 11.05 -6.81
C ALA A 513 27.83 10.16 -8.00
N LEU A 514 27.29 8.95 -8.11
CA LEU A 514 27.57 8.04 -9.21
C LEU A 514 26.73 8.44 -10.43
N THR A 515 27.35 9.13 -11.39
CA THR A 515 26.62 9.79 -12.48
C THR A 515 27.10 9.44 -13.88
N CYS A 516 26.19 9.51 -14.85
CA CYS A 516 26.48 9.43 -16.28
C CYS A 516 25.75 10.56 -17.01
N ALA A 517 26.48 11.37 -17.79
CA ALA A 517 25.88 12.45 -18.58
C ALA A 517 25.43 11.94 -19.95
N VAL A 518 24.19 12.21 -20.31
CA VAL A 518 23.64 11.95 -21.65
C VAL A 518 23.73 13.24 -22.46
N ARG A 519 24.38 13.16 -23.62
CA ARG A 519 24.78 14.33 -24.42
C ARG A 519 24.09 14.37 -25.77
N ALA A 520 23.90 15.57 -26.31
CA ALA A 520 23.36 15.77 -27.65
C ALA A 520 24.37 15.26 -28.70
N PRO A 521 23.93 14.45 -29.69
CA PRO A 521 24.82 13.88 -30.69
C PRO A 521 25.15 14.88 -31.81
N CYS A 522 24.29 15.86 -32.05
CA CYS A 522 24.40 16.84 -33.11
C CYS A 522 23.72 18.16 -32.72
N GLU A 523 24.00 19.20 -33.50
CA GLU A 523 23.32 20.49 -33.37
C GLU A 523 21.83 20.34 -33.67
N SER A 524 20.99 20.76 -32.71
CA SER A 524 19.55 20.54 -32.76
C SER A 524 18.83 21.43 -31.74
N HIS A 525 17.50 21.32 -31.66
CA HIS A 525 16.72 21.84 -30.54
C HIS A 525 15.86 20.73 -29.94
N VAL A 526 15.57 20.86 -28.64
CA VAL A 526 14.70 19.93 -27.92
C VAL A 526 13.27 20.07 -28.40
N ALA A 527 12.77 19.10 -29.17
CA ALA A 527 11.42 19.13 -29.73
C ALA A 527 10.38 18.60 -28.73
N ARG A 528 10.64 17.42 -28.16
CA ARG A 528 9.69 16.70 -27.28
C ARG A 528 10.41 15.85 -26.23
N PHE A 529 9.69 15.52 -25.17
CA PHE A 529 10.13 14.60 -24.14
C PHE A 529 9.27 13.34 -24.16
N ASP A 530 9.92 12.18 -24.06
CA ASP A 530 9.26 10.92 -23.74
C ASP A 530 9.36 10.67 -22.23
N GLY A 531 8.39 11.20 -21.49
CA GLY A 531 8.34 11.06 -20.03
C GLY A 531 8.32 9.60 -19.56
N TRP A 532 7.77 8.69 -20.36
CA TRP A 532 7.74 7.27 -20.03
C TRP A 532 9.14 6.66 -20.12
N ARG A 533 9.87 6.95 -21.21
CA ARG A 533 11.26 6.53 -21.37
C ARG A 533 12.18 7.12 -20.30
N LEU A 534 12.02 8.39 -19.96
CA LEU A 534 12.76 9.02 -18.88
C LEU A 534 12.47 8.37 -17.52
N ALA A 535 11.20 8.07 -17.22
CA ALA A 535 10.85 7.34 -16.00
C ALA A 535 11.43 5.91 -15.99
N GLU A 536 11.49 5.23 -17.13
CA GLU A 536 12.12 3.92 -17.27
C GLU A 536 13.63 3.97 -17.02
N ILE A 537 14.33 4.94 -17.59
CA ILE A 537 15.78 5.15 -17.37
C ILE A 537 16.03 5.43 -15.87
N ALA A 538 15.24 6.31 -15.25
CA ALA A 538 15.35 6.60 -13.82
C ALA A 538 15.09 5.35 -12.95
N ARG A 539 14.15 4.48 -13.35
CA ARG A 539 13.92 3.19 -12.69
C ARG A 539 15.09 2.24 -12.86
N CYS A 540 15.70 2.11 -14.05
CA CYS A 540 16.90 1.25 -14.17
C CYS A 540 18.09 1.81 -13.39
N ALA A 541 18.17 3.13 -13.21
CA ALA A 541 19.18 3.76 -12.36
C ALA A 541 18.98 3.44 -10.85
N GLY A 542 17.82 2.91 -10.46
CA GLY A 542 17.53 2.43 -9.10
C GLY A 542 16.37 3.13 -8.39
N ALA A 543 15.73 4.12 -9.01
CA ALA A 543 14.56 4.80 -8.42
C ALA A 543 13.30 3.89 -8.46
N PRO A 544 12.37 4.00 -7.48
CA PRO A 544 12.45 4.79 -6.25
C PRO A 544 13.11 4.05 -5.07
N ARG A 545 13.56 2.80 -5.26
CA ARG A 545 14.12 1.98 -4.16
C ARG A 545 15.35 2.63 -3.55
N HIS A 546 16.24 3.13 -4.41
CA HIS A 546 17.34 3.99 -4.00
C HIS A 546 16.94 5.46 -4.17
N LYS A 547 16.74 6.17 -3.05
CA LYS A 547 16.16 7.52 -3.05
C LYS A 547 17.03 8.57 -3.77
N GLY A 548 18.35 8.38 -3.77
CA GLY A 548 19.29 9.25 -4.47
C GLY A 548 19.41 8.98 -5.97
N ALA A 549 18.78 7.92 -6.49
CA ALA A 549 18.85 7.58 -7.92
C ALA A 549 17.76 8.31 -8.72
N GLY A 550 18.02 8.55 -10.01
CA GLY A 550 17.09 9.24 -10.90
C GLY A 550 17.75 9.96 -12.08
N ILE A 551 17.06 10.96 -12.64
CA ILE A 551 17.53 11.79 -13.75
C ILE A 551 17.39 13.27 -13.39
N ASP A 552 18.42 14.05 -13.72
CA ASP A 552 18.46 15.50 -13.58
C ASP A 552 18.51 16.17 -14.96
N LEU A 553 17.38 16.71 -15.41
CA LEU A 553 17.22 17.37 -16.71
C LEU A 553 17.96 18.71 -16.74
N LYS A 554 18.76 18.91 -17.78
CA LYS A 554 19.54 20.14 -17.99
C LYS A 554 18.95 21.06 -19.05
N VAL A 555 18.01 20.56 -19.87
CA VAL A 555 17.37 21.27 -20.97
C VAL A 555 15.84 21.30 -20.80
N ASP A 556 15.19 22.29 -21.39
CA ASP A 556 13.73 22.37 -21.55
C ASP A 556 13.35 22.32 -23.05
N LYS A 557 12.05 22.19 -23.36
CA LYS A 557 11.51 22.23 -24.71
C LYS A 557 11.91 23.52 -25.41
N GLY A 558 12.38 23.40 -26.64
CA GLY A 558 12.87 24.50 -27.46
C GLY A 558 14.31 24.91 -27.18
N THR A 559 14.98 24.32 -26.17
CA THR A 559 16.39 24.62 -25.90
C THR A 559 17.25 24.22 -27.10
N PRO A 560 18.02 25.15 -27.71
CA PRO A 560 19.02 24.80 -28.70
C PRO A 560 20.19 24.08 -28.02
N VAL A 561 20.73 23.05 -28.67
CA VAL A 561 21.83 22.24 -28.15
C VAL A 561 22.88 22.00 -29.25
N ALA A 562 24.15 22.12 -28.88
CA ALA A 562 25.29 21.78 -29.72
C ALA A 562 25.76 20.34 -29.46
N PRO A 563 26.56 19.73 -30.37
CA PRO A 563 27.14 18.42 -30.14
C PRO A 563 27.95 18.40 -28.84
N GLY A 564 27.65 17.45 -27.95
CA GLY A 564 28.31 17.31 -26.65
C GLY A 564 27.63 18.03 -25.48
N ASP A 565 26.64 18.90 -25.73
CA ASP A 565 25.86 19.53 -24.67
C ASP A 565 25.11 18.47 -23.84
N VAL A 566 25.04 18.69 -22.52
CA VAL A 566 24.38 17.75 -21.61
C VAL A 566 22.87 17.94 -21.69
N LEU A 567 22.15 16.90 -22.11
CA LEU A 567 20.70 16.87 -22.09
C LEU A 567 20.19 16.60 -20.66
N TYR A 568 20.76 15.60 -20.00
CA TYR A 568 20.47 15.26 -18.62
C TYR A 568 21.58 14.41 -18.00
N VAL A 569 21.57 14.32 -16.67
CA VAL A 569 22.49 13.49 -15.90
C VAL A 569 21.72 12.38 -15.21
N ILE A 570 22.15 11.13 -15.40
CA ILE A 570 21.63 9.96 -14.71
C ILE A 570 22.38 9.82 -13.39
N HIS A 571 21.66 9.66 -12.28
CA HIS A 571 22.19 9.34 -10.96
C HIS A 571 21.89 7.88 -10.63
N GLY A 572 22.92 7.03 -10.54
CA GLY A 572 22.79 5.59 -10.32
C GLY A 572 22.90 5.18 -8.85
N ALA A 573 22.21 4.11 -8.47
CA ALA A 573 22.28 3.49 -7.15
C ALA A 573 23.57 2.66 -6.96
N SER A 574 24.08 2.08 -8.04
CA SER A 574 25.30 1.27 -8.13
C SER A 574 25.88 1.35 -9.54
N ALA A 575 27.12 0.88 -9.74
CA ALA A 575 27.77 0.85 -11.05
C ALA A 575 26.91 0.11 -12.09
N ASP A 576 26.42 -1.08 -11.76
CA ASP A 576 25.58 -1.90 -12.64
C ASP A 576 24.27 -1.21 -13.03
N SER A 577 23.61 -0.55 -12.06
CA SER A 577 22.37 0.18 -12.33
C SER A 577 22.60 1.41 -13.23
N LEU A 578 23.72 2.11 -13.03
CA LEU A 578 24.11 3.24 -13.86
C LEU A 578 24.42 2.78 -15.28
N GLU A 579 25.14 1.67 -15.44
CA GLU A 579 25.45 1.08 -16.74
C GLU A 579 24.18 0.61 -17.47
N CYS A 580 23.23 -0.04 -16.77
CA CYS A 580 21.92 -0.37 -17.34
C CYS A 580 21.21 0.89 -17.86
N ALA A 581 21.09 1.91 -17.02
CA ALA A 581 20.40 3.14 -17.36
C ALA A 581 21.07 3.88 -18.52
N ALA A 582 22.41 3.91 -18.55
CA ALA A 582 23.18 4.50 -19.63
C ALA A 582 22.98 3.76 -20.96
N ARG A 583 22.97 2.41 -20.96
CA ARG A 583 22.66 1.62 -22.17
C ARG A 583 21.25 1.90 -22.69
N LEU A 584 20.26 1.99 -21.80
CA LEU A 584 18.90 2.37 -22.19
C LEU A 584 18.86 3.78 -22.78
N ALA A 585 19.51 4.75 -22.14
CA ALA A 585 19.58 6.12 -22.62
C ALA A 585 20.31 6.25 -23.97
N HIS A 586 21.34 5.44 -24.21
CA HIS A 586 22.04 5.40 -25.49
C HIS A 586 21.16 4.87 -26.62
N ALA A 587 20.37 3.82 -26.37
CA ALA A 587 19.43 3.29 -27.35
C ALA A 587 18.27 4.25 -27.65
N CYS A 588 17.77 4.95 -26.62
CA CYS A 588 16.78 6.01 -26.77
C CYS A 588 16.85 6.93 -25.55
N SER A 589 17.29 8.18 -25.79
CA SER A 589 17.52 9.17 -24.74
C SER A 589 16.23 9.62 -24.03
N GLY A 590 15.07 9.37 -24.63
CA GLY A 590 13.80 9.92 -24.16
C GLY A 590 13.64 11.42 -24.44
N ILE A 591 14.53 12.02 -25.24
CA ILE A 591 14.42 13.39 -25.73
C ILE A 591 14.49 13.36 -27.26
N GLU A 592 13.43 13.86 -27.90
CA GLU A 592 13.36 14.01 -29.34
C GLU A 592 14.00 15.34 -29.74
N LEU A 593 15.02 15.25 -30.60
CA LEU A 593 15.75 16.40 -31.11
C LEU A 593 15.31 16.66 -32.55
N ALA A 594 15.08 17.92 -32.90
CA ALA A 594 14.80 18.33 -34.27
C ALA A 594 15.90 19.24 -34.79
N THR A 595 16.23 19.12 -36.08
CA THR A 595 17.22 19.99 -36.72
C THR A 595 16.76 21.44 -36.67
N PRO A 596 17.69 22.41 -36.56
CA PRO A 596 17.37 23.82 -36.73
C PRO A 596 16.72 24.02 -38.11
N ARG A 597 15.65 24.80 -38.18
CA ARG A 597 15.02 25.19 -39.46
C ARG A 597 15.85 26.23 -40.17
#